data_AF-A0A345UL49-F1
#
_entry.id   AF-A0A345UL49-F1
#
_cell.length_a   1.000
_cell.length_b   1.000
_cell.length_c   1.000
_cell.angle_alpha   90.00
_cell.angle_beta   90.00
_cell.angle_gamma   90.00
#
_symmetry.space_group_name_H-M   'P 1'
#
loop_
_entity.id
_entity.type
_entity.pdbx_description
1 polymer ?
#
loop_
_entity_poly.entity_id
_entity_poly.type
_entity_poly.pdbx_seq_one_letter_code
_entity_poly.pdbx_strand_id
1 'polypeptide(L)'
;MLWCRLQGDMAGQLFAGTGGAVHGCVRNERTGDCRLHLDISTQLICTFMSELNWKTILNFAENGNPEPDQRVEKSEAEWEKQLSEEAFYVTRKHGTERPFSGEHCHSFGPGRYGCVCCGALLFDASEKFESGTGWPSFTQPVKENAIRYKVDRSFGMVRVETLCNSCDAHLGHVFPDGPKPTGLRYCMNSVALEKLED
;
A
#
# COMPACT_ATOMS: atom_id res chain seq x y z
N MET A 1 -7.64 -18.21 -37.31
CA MET A 1 -7.35 -19.47 -36.60
C MET A 1 -6.06 -19.26 -35.84
N LEU A 2 -6.12 -19.09 -34.52
CA LEU A 2 -4.94 -18.96 -33.67
C LEU A 2 -4.92 -20.19 -32.76
N TRP A 3 -3.92 -21.05 -32.91
CA TRP A 3 -3.72 -22.22 -32.06
C TRP A 3 -2.90 -21.80 -30.85
N CYS A 4 -3.49 -21.79 -29.65
CA CYS A 4 -2.75 -21.67 -28.41
C CYS A 4 -2.65 -23.06 -27.77
N ARG A 5 -1.41 -23.55 -27.59
CA ARG A 5 -1.14 -24.88 -27.05
C ARG A 5 -1.15 -24.79 -25.52
N LEU A 6 -2.24 -25.22 -24.89
CA LEU A 6 -2.32 -25.41 -23.44
C LEU A 6 -1.48 -26.65 -23.06
N GLN A 7 -0.61 -26.53 -22.05
CA GLN A 7 0.01 -27.68 -21.43
C GLN A 7 -1.03 -28.40 -20.55
N GLY A 8 -1.30 -29.67 -20.87
CA GLY A 8 -2.22 -30.55 -20.14
C GLY A 8 -3.38 -31.03 -21.01
N ASP A 9 -3.61 -32.36 -21.04
CA ASP A 9 -4.56 -33.11 -21.89
C ASP A 9 -6.03 -32.67 -21.76
N MET A 10 -6.41 -31.54 -22.37
CA MET A 10 -7.82 -31.22 -22.59
C MET A 10 -8.02 -30.61 -23.98
N ALA A 11 -8.59 -31.40 -24.89
CA ALA A 11 -9.08 -30.93 -26.19
C ALA A 11 -10.52 -30.45 -26.03
N GLY A 12 -10.75 -29.14 -26.16
CA GLY A 12 -12.08 -28.54 -26.18
C GLY A 12 -12.30 -27.73 -27.46
N GLN A 13 -13.39 -27.99 -28.16
CA GLN A 13 -13.78 -27.26 -29.38
C GLN A 13 -14.62 -26.03 -29.00
N LEU A 14 -14.15 -24.85 -29.39
CA LEU A 14 -14.88 -23.58 -29.28
C LEU A 14 -15.73 -23.37 -30.55
N PHE A 15 -17.03 -23.12 -30.40
CA PHE A 15 -17.89 -22.67 -31.49
C PHE A 15 -18.27 -21.20 -31.28
N ALA A 16 -18.13 -20.39 -32.33
CA ALA A 16 -18.48 -18.98 -32.31
C ALA A 16 -20.00 -18.81 -32.56
N GLY A 17 -20.73 -18.28 -31.57
CA GLY A 17 -22.12 -17.85 -31.72
C GLY A 17 -22.20 -16.40 -32.20
N THR A 18 -23.13 -16.10 -33.11
CA THR A 18 -23.44 -14.75 -33.57
C THR A 18 -24.16 -13.96 -32.48
N GLY A 19 -23.53 -12.91 -31.97
CA GLY A 19 -24.09 -12.04 -30.91
C GLY A 19 -23.10 -11.63 -29.80
N GLY A 20 -21.82 -11.98 -29.90
CA GLY A 20 -20.78 -11.49 -28.97
C GLY A 20 -20.72 -12.19 -27.60
N ALA A 21 -21.61 -13.15 -27.31
CA ALA A 21 -21.52 -14.00 -26.13
C ALA A 21 -21.06 -15.41 -26.52
N VAL A 22 -19.92 -15.84 -25.99
CA VAL A 22 -19.42 -17.21 -26.09
C VAL A 22 -19.98 -17.99 -24.89
N HIS A 23 -20.89 -18.92 -25.14
CA HIS A 23 -21.38 -19.85 -24.12
C HIS A 23 -20.59 -21.16 -24.23
N GLY A 24 -19.74 -21.43 -23.23
CA GLY A 24 -19.08 -22.72 -23.08
C GLY A 24 -19.87 -23.59 -22.09
N CYS A 25 -20.25 -24.80 -22.51
CA CYS A 25 -20.88 -25.78 -21.63
C CYS A 25 -19.94 -26.99 -21.51
N VAL A 26 -19.36 -27.21 -20.33
CA VAL A 26 -18.60 -28.43 -20.05
C VAL A 26 -19.58 -29.45 -19.46
N ARG A 27 -19.87 -30.52 -20.20
CA ARG A 27 -20.69 -31.63 -19.71
C ARG A 27 -19.82 -32.58 -18.88
N ASN A 28 -20.31 -32.95 -17.70
CA ASN A 28 -19.79 -34.12 -16.98
C ASN A 28 -20.47 -35.38 -17.54
N GLU A 29 -19.70 -36.26 -18.19
CA GLU A 29 -20.22 -37.42 -18.92
C GLU A 29 -20.78 -38.56 -18.04
N ARG A 30 -20.76 -38.43 -16.70
CA ARG A 30 -21.29 -39.49 -15.81
C ARG A 30 -22.66 -39.23 -15.19
N THR A 31 -23.08 -37.98 -15.03
CA THR A 31 -24.28 -37.68 -14.20
C THR A 31 -25.32 -36.80 -14.89
N GLY A 32 -25.02 -36.18 -16.03
CA GLY A 32 -26.01 -35.46 -16.84
C GLY A 32 -26.70 -34.26 -16.19
N ASP A 33 -26.26 -33.83 -15.01
CA ASP A 33 -26.89 -32.73 -14.27
C ASP A 33 -26.16 -31.40 -14.50
N CYS A 34 -26.90 -30.37 -14.89
CA CYS A 34 -26.39 -29.01 -15.14
C CYS A 34 -26.72 -28.13 -13.93
N ARG A 35 -25.84 -28.13 -12.91
CA ARG A 35 -25.88 -27.13 -11.84
C ARG A 35 -24.49 -26.69 -11.45
N LEU A 36 -24.11 -25.52 -11.97
CA LEU A 36 -23.50 -24.41 -11.23
C LEU A 36 -23.19 -23.32 -12.26
N HIS A 37 -23.98 -22.26 -12.25
CA HIS A 37 -23.61 -20.99 -12.86
C HIS A 37 -22.44 -20.43 -12.05
N LEU A 38 -21.23 -20.73 -12.51
CA LEU A 38 -20.04 -19.97 -12.16
C LEU A 38 -19.69 -19.19 -13.43
N ASP A 39 -20.15 -17.94 -13.46
CA ASP A 39 -19.69 -16.92 -14.40
C ASP A 39 -18.20 -16.64 -14.10
N ILE A 40 -17.33 -17.54 -14.55
CA ILE A 40 -15.91 -17.27 -14.73
C ILE A 40 -15.77 -16.71 -16.15
N SER A 41 -16.46 -15.60 -16.40
CA SER A 41 -16.32 -14.82 -17.63
C SER A 41 -15.32 -13.72 -17.34
N THR A 42 -14.07 -13.91 -17.80
CA THR A 42 -13.26 -12.94 -18.56
C THR A 42 -13.47 -11.45 -18.26
N GLN A 43 -13.60 -11.08 -16.99
CA GLN A 43 -13.67 -9.72 -16.52
C GLN A 43 -12.71 -9.62 -15.34
N LEU A 44 -11.68 -8.81 -15.53
CA LEU A 44 -10.93 -8.21 -14.44
C LEU A 44 -10.12 -9.20 -13.58
N ILE A 45 -8.93 -9.56 -14.08
CA ILE A 45 -7.73 -9.33 -13.25
C ILE A 45 -7.45 -7.81 -13.29
N CYS A 46 -8.45 -7.01 -12.94
CA CYS A 46 -8.21 -5.73 -12.33
C CYS A 46 -8.22 -6.11 -10.87
N THR A 47 -7.01 -6.26 -10.32
CA THR A 47 -6.75 -6.02 -8.92
C THR A 47 -7.67 -4.87 -8.49
N PHE A 48 -8.76 -5.21 -7.81
CA PHE A 48 -9.48 -4.29 -6.96
C PHE A 48 -8.49 -4.04 -5.81
N MET A 49 -7.43 -3.28 -6.08
CA MET A 49 -6.74 -2.53 -5.05
C MET A 49 -7.86 -1.68 -4.47
N SER A 50 -8.36 -2.08 -3.31
CA SER A 50 -9.25 -1.28 -2.49
C SER A 50 -8.67 0.13 -2.47
N GLU A 51 -9.28 1.06 -3.21
CA GLU A 51 -8.78 2.44 -3.22
C GLU A 51 -8.88 2.96 -1.78
N LEU A 52 -7.71 3.09 -1.14
CA LEU A 52 -7.61 3.64 0.19
C LEU A 52 -8.19 5.05 0.14
N ASN A 53 -9.19 5.29 0.99
CA ASN A 53 -9.84 6.58 1.14
C ASN A 53 -9.95 6.91 2.62
N TRP A 54 -10.30 8.16 2.93
CA TRP A 54 -10.32 8.66 4.30
C TRP A 54 -11.17 7.84 5.27
N LYS A 55 -12.31 7.30 4.82
CA LYS A 55 -13.16 6.47 5.68
C LYS A 55 -12.48 5.15 6.05
N THR A 56 -11.78 4.53 5.10
CA THR A 56 -11.02 3.32 5.34
C THR A 56 -9.90 3.56 6.35
N ILE A 57 -9.19 4.69 6.22
CA ILE A 57 -8.12 5.07 7.15
C ILE A 57 -8.64 5.28 8.58
N LEU A 58 -9.75 6.00 8.73
CA LEU A 58 -10.39 6.18 10.03
C LEU A 58 -10.84 4.84 10.64
N ASN A 59 -11.41 3.96 9.82
CA ASN A 59 -11.78 2.62 10.26
C ASN A 59 -10.57 1.83 10.77
N PHE A 60 -9.43 1.86 10.08
CA PHE A 60 -8.22 1.19 10.57
C PHE A 60 -7.69 1.80 11.86
N ALA A 61 -7.78 3.12 11.99
CA ALA A 61 -7.32 3.83 13.18
C ALA A 61 -8.20 3.54 14.42
N GLU A 62 -9.49 3.25 14.25
CA GLU A 62 -10.44 3.00 15.34
C GLU A 62 -10.68 1.50 15.62
N ASN A 63 -10.81 0.68 14.57
CA ASN A 63 -11.27 -0.71 14.67
C ASN A 63 -10.15 -1.75 14.52
N GLY A 64 -8.91 -1.31 14.27
CA GLY A 64 -7.75 -2.19 14.14
C GLY A 64 -7.09 -2.10 12.77
N ASN A 65 -5.77 -2.28 12.77
CA ASN A 65 -4.96 -2.18 11.57
C ASN A 65 -4.77 -3.54 10.91
N PRO A 66 -4.54 -3.58 9.58
CA PRO A 66 -4.15 -4.80 8.89
C PRO A 66 -2.84 -5.36 9.47
N GLU A 67 -2.71 -6.68 9.50
CA GLU A 67 -1.51 -7.36 10.00
C GLU A 67 -0.33 -7.18 9.02
N PRO A 68 0.89 -6.86 9.50
CA PRO A 68 2.05 -6.69 8.65
C PRO A 68 2.57 -8.04 8.14
N ASP A 69 3.18 -8.04 6.94
CA ASP A 69 3.83 -9.23 6.37
C ASP A 69 4.98 -9.75 7.26
N GLN A 70 5.66 -8.84 7.96
CA GLN A 70 6.71 -9.16 8.92
C GLN A 70 6.69 -8.19 10.09
N ARG A 71 7.11 -8.67 11.26
CA ARG A 71 7.26 -7.87 12.47
C ARG A 71 8.71 -7.87 12.96
N VAL A 72 9.23 -6.69 13.26
CA VAL A 72 10.59 -6.45 13.75
C VAL A 72 10.51 -5.78 15.11
N GLU A 73 10.86 -6.54 16.14
CA GLU A 73 10.91 -6.08 17.53
C GLU A 73 12.38 -5.92 17.95
N LYS A 74 12.74 -4.73 18.45
CA LYS A 74 14.02 -4.47 19.09
C LYS A 74 13.83 -3.50 20.25
N SER A 75 14.73 -3.52 21.21
CA SER A 75 14.75 -2.58 22.33
C SER A 75 15.12 -1.16 21.88
N GLU A 76 14.74 -0.16 22.68
CA GLU A 76 15.13 1.24 22.40
C GLU A 76 16.65 1.41 22.27
N ALA A 77 17.42 0.74 23.13
CA ALA A 77 18.88 0.82 23.11
C ALA A 77 19.52 0.20 21.86
N GLU A 78 18.87 -0.78 21.24
CA GLU A 78 19.30 -1.33 19.95
C GLU A 78 19.00 -0.36 18.82
N TRP A 79 17.84 0.29 18.86
CA TRP A 79 17.49 1.33 17.88
C TRP A 79 18.40 2.55 17.97
N GLU A 80 18.70 3.01 19.18
CA GLU A 80 19.59 4.15 19.43
C GLU A 80 21.01 3.91 18.91
N LYS A 81 21.48 2.65 18.93
CA LYS A 81 22.79 2.28 18.36
C LYS A 81 22.79 2.17 16.83
N GLN A 82 21.65 1.86 16.24
CA GLN A 82 21.53 1.64 14.79
C GLN A 82 21.22 2.94 14.03
N LEU A 83 20.43 3.82 14.63
CA LEU A 83 19.90 5.03 13.99
C LEU A 83 20.75 6.26 14.33
N SER A 84 20.69 7.28 13.47
CA SER A 84 21.16 8.62 13.84
C SER A 84 20.28 9.19 14.96
N GLU A 85 20.83 10.14 15.73
CA GLU A 85 20.10 10.80 16.83
C GLU A 85 18.78 11.42 16.34
N GLU A 86 18.79 12.05 15.17
CA GLU A 86 17.61 12.65 14.54
C GLU A 86 16.59 11.59 14.11
N ALA A 87 17.03 10.52 13.43
CA ALA A 87 16.14 9.44 13.01
C ALA A 87 15.53 8.72 14.22
N PHE A 88 16.30 8.50 15.29
CA PHE A 88 15.80 7.92 16.53
C PHE A 88 14.75 8.84 17.19
N TYR A 89 15.04 10.14 17.29
CA TYR A 89 14.11 11.12 17.86
C TYR A 89 12.78 11.14 17.10
N VAL A 90 12.81 11.20 15.76
CA VAL A 90 11.59 11.22 14.95
C VAL A 90 10.86 9.88 15.03
N THR A 91 11.54 8.76 14.75
CA THR A 91 10.88 7.45 14.59
C THR A 91 10.50 6.79 15.91
N ARG A 92 11.20 7.06 17.03
CA ARG A 92 10.96 6.40 18.32
C ARG A 92 10.39 7.32 19.39
N LYS A 93 10.66 8.63 19.32
CA LYS A 93 10.11 9.61 20.25
C LYS A 93 8.97 10.44 19.65
N HIS A 94 8.45 10.02 18.49
CA HIS A 94 7.33 10.67 17.77
C HIS A 94 7.60 12.15 17.49
N GLY A 95 8.87 12.49 17.24
CA GLY A 95 9.30 13.83 16.86
C GLY A 95 8.85 14.18 15.44
N THR A 96 9.00 15.44 15.07
CA THR A 96 8.78 15.91 13.69
C THR A 96 10.02 16.69 13.25
N GLU A 97 10.54 16.36 12.07
CA GLU A 97 11.68 17.07 11.50
C GLU A 97 11.31 18.52 11.16
N ARG A 98 12.31 19.39 11.05
CA ARG A 98 12.06 20.78 10.63
C ARG A 98 11.57 20.80 9.17
N PRO A 99 10.65 21.70 8.81
CA PRO A 99 10.19 21.81 7.43
C PRO A 99 11.37 22.15 6.50
N PHE A 100 11.38 21.56 5.30
CA PHE A 100 12.39 21.77 4.25
C PHE A 100 13.83 21.33 4.61
N SER A 101 14.05 20.64 5.73
CA SER A 101 15.39 20.14 6.08
C SER A 101 15.69 18.73 5.54
N GLY A 102 14.66 18.00 5.12
CA GLY A 102 14.77 16.62 4.67
C GLY A 102 15.33 16.46 3.25
N GLU A 103 16.30 15.56 3.09
CA GLU A 103 16.93 15.22 1.80
C GLU A 103 15.92 14.76 0.73
N HIS A 104 14.82 14.12 1.14
CA HIS A 104 13.80 13.60 0.23
C HIS A 104 12.68 14.59 -0.07
N CYS A 105 12.73 15.83 0.44
CA CYS A 105 11.70 16.83 0.18
C CYS A 105 11.55 17.13 -1.33
N HIS A 106 12.67 17.35 -2.04
CA HIS A 106 12.68 17.74 -3.45
C HIS A 106 13.15 16.65 -4.43
N SER A 107 13.45 15.44 -3.94
CA SER A 107 13.91 14.34 -4.80
C SER A 107 12.73 13.59 -5.42
N PHE A 108 12.56 13.67 -6.74
CA PHE A 108 11.51 12.97 -7.50
C PHE A 108 12.07 11.88 -8.42
N GLY A 109 13.33 11.47 -8.20
CA GLY A 109 13.92 10.39 -8.99
C GLY A 109 13.17 9.06 -8.76
N PRO A 110 13.08 8.19 -9.78
CA PRO A 110 12.46 6.87 -9.64
C PRO A 110 13.14 6.07 -8.53
N GLY A 111 12.38 5.17 -7.91
CA GLY A 111 12.86 4.28 -6.85
C GLY A 111 11.78 4.04 -5.81
N ARG A 112 12.20 3.37 -4.73
CA ARG A 112 11.31 2.92 -3.66
C ARG A 112 11.75 3.50 -2.32
N TYR A 113 10.79 3.77 -1.45
CA TYR A 113 11.05 4.31 -0.12
C TYR A 113 10.76 3.25 0.94
N GLY A 114 11.80 2.85 1.66
CA GLY A 114 11.74 1.96 2.80
C GLY A 114 11.72 2.72 4.13
N CYS A 115 11.36 2.02 5.20
CA CYS A 115 11.51 2.50 6.57
C CYS A 115 12.99 2.52 6.97
N VAL A 116 13.49 3.67 7.44
CA VAL A 116 14.88 3.81 7.90
C VAL A 116 15.26 2.85 9.04
N CYS A 117 14.27 2.38 9.82
CA CYS A 117 14.52 1.46 10.93
C CYS A 117 14.66 0.00 10.47
N CYS A 118 13.64 -0.51 9.79
CA CYS A 118 13.53 -1.94 9.50
C CYS A 118 13.70 -2.30 8.02
N GLY A 119 13.86 -1.31 7.14
CA GLY A 119 13.98 -1.51 5.70
C GLY A 119 12.70 -1.96 5.00
N ALA A 120 11.57 -2.07 5.72
CA ALA A 120 10.30 -2.46 5.11
C ALA A 120 9.87 -1.45 4.04
N LEU A 121 9.42 -1.94 2.89
CA LEU A 121 8.97 -1.10 1.77
C LEU A 121 7.65 -0.39 2.14
N LEU A 122 7.63 0.94 2.04
CA LEU A 122 6.49 1.76 2.43
C LEU A 122 5.81 2.43 1.24
N PHE A 123 6.59 3.10 0.37
CA PHE A 123 6.07 3.90 -0.74
C PHE A 123 6.85 3.67 -2.02
N ASP A 124 6.18 3.89 -3.16
CA ASP A 124 6.82 4.00 -4.46
C ASP A 124 6.96 5.48 -4.83
N ALA A 125 8.06 5.85 -5.49
CA ALA A 125 8.27 7.21 -5.97
C ALA A 125 7.20 7.66 -6.99
N SER A 126 6.54 6.73 -7.69
CA SER A 126 5.44 7.04 -8.60
C SER A 126 4.24 7.70 -7.91
N GLU A 127 4.07 7.44 -6.62
CA GLU A 127 2.99 7.99 -5.79
C GLU A 127 3.39 9.30 -5.09
N LYS A 128 4.63 9.73 -5.26
CA LYS A 128 5.14 10.97 -4.65
C LYS A 128 4.65 12.18 -5.44
N PHE A 129 4.20 13.21 -4.74
CA PHE A 129 3.79 14.47 -5.35
C PHE A 129 4.28 15.69 -4.56
N GLU A 130 4.37 16.83 -5.24
CA GLU A 130 4.71 18.10 -4.60
C GLU A 130 3.46 18.70 -3.94
N SER A 131 3.44 18.70 -2.61
CA SER A 131 2.35 19.28 -1.82
C SER A 131 2.62 20.71 -1.35
N GLY A 132 3.88 21.19 -1.48
CA GLY A 132 4.32 22.49 -0.97
C GLY A 132 4.40 22.57 0.57
N THR A 133 4.24 21.46 1.30
CA THR A 133 4.22 21.47 2.77
C THR A 133 5.62 21.53 3.40
N GLY A 134 6.67 21.19 2.65
CA GLY A 134 8.05 21.09 3.15
C GLY A 134 8.44 19.69 3.64
N TRP A 135 7.59 18.68 3.41
CA TRP A 135 7.84 17.27 3.71
C TRP A 135 7.45 16.38 2.51
N PRO A 136 8.11 15.22 2.31
CA PRO A 136 7.73 14.29 1.26
C PRO A 136 6.28 13.84 1.44
N SER A 137 5.52 13.93 0.35
CA SER A 137 4.09 13.65 0.32
C SER A 137 3.77 12.56 -0.71
N PHE A 138 2.97 11.57 -0.31
CA PHE A 138 2.54 10.46 -1.16
C PHE A 138 1.02 10.33 -1.19
N THR A 139 0.48 9.75 -2.26
CA THR A 139 -0.96 9.49 -2.43
C THR A 139 -1.43 8.19 -1.80
N GLN A 140 -0.56 7.17 -1.76
CA GLN A 140 -0.87 5.84 -1.23
C GLN A 140 0.39 5.05 -0.85
N PRO A 141 0.30 4.11 0.11
CA PRO A 141 1.36 3.14 0.38
C PRO A 141 1.47 2.08 -0.72
N VAL A 142 2.59 1.36 -0.74
CA VAL A 142 2.82 0.22 -1.66
C VAL A 142 1.84 -0.93 -1.43
N LYS A 143 1.36 -1.10 -0.19
CA LYS A 143 0.39 -2.12 0.23
C LYS A 143 -0.49 -1.56 1.36
N GLU A 144 -1.71 -2.05 1.45
CA GLU A 144 -2.65 -1.70 2.53
C GLU A 144 -2.08 -1.96 3.93
N ASN A 145 -1.31 -3.04 4.09
CA ASN A 145 -0.72 -3.44 5.36
C ASN A 145 0.71 -2.90 5.64
N ALA A 146 1.23 -2.00 4.80
CA ALA A 146 2.56 -1.42 5.02
C ALA A 146 2.57 -0.39 6.17
N ILE A 147 1.44 0.29 6.38
CA ILE A 147 1.31 1.40 7.33
C ILE A 147 0.24 1.09 8.37
N ARG A 148 0.57 1.40 9.62
CA ARG A 148 -0.33 1.39 10.75
C ARG A 148 -0.83 2.81 11.02
N TYR A 149 -2.13 2.93 11.22
CA TYR A 149 -2.85 4.18 11.48
C TYR A 149 -3.24 4.26 12.95
N LYS A 150 -2.99 5.42 13.56
CA LYS A 150 -3.37 5.70 14.95
C LYS A 150 -3.97 7.08 15.04
N VAL A 151 -5.13 7.20 15.70
CA VAL A 151 -5.74 8.52 15.91
C VAL A 151 -4.87 9.35 16.87
N ASP A 152 -4.46 10.53 16.42
CA ASP A 152 -3.75 11.54 17.20
C ASP A 152 -4.70 12.71 17.49
N ARG A 153 -4.99 12.95 18.77
CA ARG A 153 -5.87 14.04 19.25
C ARG A 153 -5.08 15.17 19.92
N SER A 154 -3.76 15.18 19.76
CA SER A 154 -2.87 16.20 20.30
C SER A 154 -3.20 17.59 19.74
N PHE A 155 -2.91 18.65 20.52
CA PHE A 155 -3.08 20.05 20.11
C PHE A 155 -4.51 20.46 19.67
N GLY A 156 -5.53 19.74 20.12
CA GLY A 156 -6.93 20.06 19.82
C GLY A 156 -7.35 19.77 18.36
N MET A 157 -6.52 19.04 17.61
CA MET A 157 -6.81 18.62 16.24
C MET A 157 -6.95 17.10 16.20
N VAL A 158 -7.82 16.59 15.32
CA VAL A 158 -7.91 15.15 15.03
C VAL A 158 -7.10 14.87 13.78
N ARG A 159 -5.97 14.21 13.95
CA ARG A 159 -5.09 13.74 12.87
C ARG A 159 -4.97 12.23 12.95
N VAL A 160 -4.51 11.61 11.87
CA VAL A 160 -4.16 10.19 11.88
C VAL A 160 -2.65 10.09 11.72
N GLU A 161 -1.99 9.67 12.79
CA GLU A 161 -0.58 9.31 12.81
C GLU A 161 -0.36 8.05 11.98
N THR A 162 0.71 8.05 11.19
CA THR A 162 1.16 6.92 10.40
C THR A 162 2.45 6.35 10.98
N LEU A 163 2.43 5.06 11.30
CA LEU A 163 3.55 4.28 11.81
C LEU A 163 3.93 3.19 10.80
N CYS A 164 5.18 2.76 10.79
CA CYS A 164 5.59 1.56 10.08
C CYS A 164 4.92 0.34 10.72
N ASN A 165 4.12 -0.40 9.96
CA ASN A 165 3.37 -1.52 10.53
C ASN A 165 4.29 -2.67 10.99
N SER A 166 5.48 -2.79 10.38
CA SER A 166 6.46 -3.82 10.74
C SER A 166 7.26 -3.54 12.00
N CYS A 167 7.49 -2.28 12.40
CA CYS A 167 8.38 -1.99 13.53
C CYS A 167 7.92 -0.84 14.44
N ASP A 168 6.70 -0.32 14.25
CA ASP A 168 6.12 0.82 14.97
C ASP A 168 6.93 2.13 14.91
N ALA A 169 7.82 2.29 13.93
CA ALA A 169 8.52 3.55 13.72
C ALA A 169 7.52 4.64 13.31
N HIS A 170 7.56 5.80 13.98
CA HIS A 170 6.81 6.98 13.58
C HIS A 170 7.30 7.48 12.22
N LEU A 171 6.35 7.64 11.28
CA LEU A 171 6.63 8.12 9.93
C LEU A 171 6.13 9.55 9.74
N GLY A 172 4.93 9.85 10.23
CA GLY A 172 4.28 11.16 10.02
C GLY A 172 2.77 11.10 10.22
N HIS A 173 2.01 11.77 9.34
CA HIS A 173 0.55 11.84 9.40
C HIS A 173 -0.09 11.73 8.02
N VAL A 174 -1.33 11.25 7.98
CA VAL A 174 -2.17 11.20 6.77
C VAL A 174 -3.36 12.16 6.89
N PHE A 175 -3.67 12.84 5.77
CA PHE A 175 -4.72 13.86 5.68
C PHE A 175 -5.65 13.60 4.47
N PRO A 176 -6.92 14.02 4.52
CA PRO A 176 -7.89 13.86 3.44
C PRO A 176 -7.86 15.01 2.39
N ASP A 177 -6.72 15.67 2.22
CA ASP A 177 -6.53 16.82 1.32
C ASP A 177 -5.56 16.52 0.17
N GLY A 178 -5.43 15.24 -0.20
CA GLY A 178 -4.60 14.80 -1.30
C GLY A 178 -5.26 14.93 -2.67
N PRO A 179 -4.48 14.74 -3.75
CA PRO A 179 -5.02 14.69 -5.11
C PRO A 179 -5.80 13.39 -5.35
N LYS A 180 -6.57 13.37 -6.45
CA LYS A 180 -7.21 12.13 -6.96
C LYS A 180 -6.12 11.13 -7.39
N PRO A 181 -6.38 9.81 -7.33
CA PRO A 181 -7.68 9.16 -7.07
C PRO A 181 -8.05 9.01 -5.59
N THR A 182 -7.07 8.78 -4.70
CA THR A 182 -7.34 8.45 -3.28
C THR A 182 -7.88 9.63 -2.47
N GLY A 183 -7.51 10.87 -2.85
CA GLY A 183 -7.79 12.06 -2.06
C GLY A 183 -7.00 12.10 -0.74
N LEU A 184 -6.00 11.24 -0.59
CA LEU A 184 -5.19 11.13 0.61
C LEU A 184 -3.81 11.74 0.41
N ARG A 185 -3.30 12.39 1.44
CA ARG A 185 -1.95 12.91 1.50
C ARG A 185 -1.23 12.31 2.70
N TYR A 186 -0.28 11.45 2.40
CA TYR A 186 0.65 10.85 3.34
C TYR A 186 1.85 11.78 3.51
N CYS A 187 1.84 12.59 4.57
CA CYS A 187 2.90 13.55 4.88
C CYS A 187 3.92 12.89 5.81
N MET A 188 5.08 12.53 5.27
CA MET A 188 6.10 11.76 5.98
C MET A 188 7.30 12.61 6.35
N ASN A 189 7.94 12.31 7.47
CA ASN A 189 9.26 12.84 7.77
C ASN A 189 10.27 12.20 6.81
N SER A 190 11.10 13.00 6.16
CA SER A 190 12.18 12.52 5.31
C SER A 190 13.15 11.64 6.08
N VAL A 191 13.52 12.00 7.32
CA VAL A 191 14.46 11.22 8.14
C VAL A 191 13.90 9.85 8.57
N ALA A 192 12.59 9.62 8.43
CA ALA A 192 11.97 8.33 8.71
C ALA A 192 11.97 7.39 7.48
N LEU A 193 12.33 7.91 6.31
CA LEU A 193 12.35 7.20 5.03
C LEU A 193 13.78 7.05 4.54
N GLU A 194 14.05 5.93 3.87
CA GLU A 194 15.30 5.67 3.17
C GLU A 194 14.95 5.29 1.73
N LYS A 195 15.67 5.87 0.76
CA LYS A 195 15.52 5.48 -0.64
C LYS A 195 16.28 4.17 -0.86
N LEU A 196 15.56 3.12 -1.24
CA LEU A 196 16.14 1.82 -1.58
C LEU A 196 16.71 1.89 -3.01
N GLU A 197 17.95 1.44 -3.18
CA GLU A 197 18.58 1.27 -4.49
C GLU A 197 18.01 0.01 -5.17
N ASP A 198 17.85 0.04 -6.50
CA ASP A 198 17.32 -1.05 -7.32
C ASP A 198 18.37 -2.13 -7.64
#